data_AF-A0A6G1SIQ7-F1
#
_entry.id   AF-A0A6G1SIQ7-F1
#
_cell.length_a   1.000
_cell.length_b   1.000
_cell.length_c   1.000
_cell.angle_alpha   90.00
_cell.angle_beta   90.00
_cell.angle_gamma   90.00
#
_symmetry.space_group_name_H-M   'P 1'
#
loop_
_entity.id
_entity.type
_entity.pdbx_description
1 polymer ?
#
loop_
_entity_poly.entity_id
_entity_poly.type
_entity_poly.pdbx_seq_one_letter_code
_entity_poly.pdbx_strand_id
1 'polypeptide(L)'
;MYNIISEPSQYNIGGFIKTLSSVFGPSFSLLDDMILNTLLSRDLLIDAYKFYKRGDARAHDALNIIIKRDDMLSAVKGCLDQAVKEEEPTKQQLYIQAACFGKKFYPGIAIEEFQTACRLLRVMNILRRELIEPDSSVEAAVDLLVARKQFERALWIVQYLKFGSEHQIRVKWSEHLIEQRQLSDDKVAEKIQAILGQDSQVSYTDIANKAIELQRVQLAIKLLDKDSHSPEQIPLLLNLKQYDRVLAHALSSCNSNLIYMAIFKLRESIPSDIPFFELLKKHRLALRYYCNYLSATDIKTLIMICHKNNSDDELLWSFIDNRLESALAVAKKTRKDVIPQQIEQSIKLNKFQQGLNLAPPPLSKRSSWIGLSVSDTIINLIALEQTSKAKDVQKKFEVSDKKYRVLEQIANNNLPKLVIQAVQS
;
A
#
# COMPACT_ATOMS: atom_id res chain seq x y z
N MET A 1 -37.99 -49.44 -6.32
CA MET A 1 -38.11 -50.60 -7.22
C MET A 1 -37.39 -50.25 -8.50
N TYR A 2 -36.11 -50.63 -8.58
CA TYR A 2 -35.62 -51.74 -9.41
C TYR A 2 -35.40 -51.29 -10.87
N ASN A 3 -34.19 -50.84 -11.22
CA ASN A 3 -33.11 -51.66 -11.80
C ASN A 3 -33.54 -52.46 -13.03
N ILE A 4 -33.21 -51.94 -14.22
CA ILE A 4 -32.68 -52.65 -15.40
C ILE A 4 -31.78 -51.61 -16.11
N ILE A 5 -30.51 -51.43 -15.72
CA ILE A 5 -29.33 -52.08 -16.33
C ILE A 5 -29.53 -52.42 -17.81
N SER A 6 -28.92 -51.66 -18.71
CA SER A 6 -27.82 -52.18 -19.53
C SER A 6 -27.30 -51.09 -20.47
N GLU A 7 -25.98 -51.06 -20.60
CA GLU A 7 -25.17 -50.32 -21.57
C GLU A 7 -25.89 -49.95 -22.88
N PRO A 8 -25.68 -48.74 -23.45
CA PRO A 8 -25.79 -48.56 -24.87
C PRO A 8 -24.42 -48.79 -25.48
N SER A 9 -24.09 -50.06 -25.69
CA SER A 9 -23.22 -50.45 -26.79
C SER A 9 -23.75 -49.80 -28.08
N GLN A 10 -22.90 -49.03 -28.76
CA GLN A 10 -23.04 -48.64 -30.16
C GLN A 10 -24.40 -48.02 -30.54
N TYR A 11 -24.54 -46.70 -30.38
CA TYR A 11 -25.54 -45.95 -31.16
C TYR A 11 -25.23 -46.12 -32.65
N ASN A 12 -25.93 -47.04 -33.30
CA ASN A 12 -25.95 -47.19 -34.75
C ASN A 12 -26.83 -46.07 -35.34
N ILE A 13 -26.26 -44.86 -35.34
CA ILE A 13 -26.87 -43.63 -35.88
C ILE A 13 -27.26 -43.85 -37.35
N GLY A 14 -26.49 -44.66 -38.08
CA GLY A 14 -26.80 -45.03 -39.47
C GLY A 14 -28.04 -45.92 -39.63
N GLY A 15 -28.34 -46.76 -38.63
CA GLY A 15 -29.57 -47.54 -38.56
C GLY A 15 -30.77 -46.66 -38.22
N PHE A 16 -30.62 -45.78 -37.23
CA PHE A 16 -31.69 -44.88 -36.78
C PHE A 16 -32.15 -43.90 -37.87
N ILE A 17 -31.20 -43.34 -38.64
CA ILE A 17 -31.49 -42.44 -39.77
C ILE A 17 -32.17 -43.19 -40.93
N LYS A 18 -31.76 -44.44 -41.22
CA LYS A 18 -32.41 -45.27 -42.26
C LYS A 18 -33.84 -45.64 -41.92
N THR A 19 -34.12 -45.98 -40.67
CA THR A 19 -35.48 -46.34 -40.22
C THR A 19 -36.41 -45.12 -40.28
N LEU A 20 -35.93 -43.93 -39.92
CA LEU A 20 -36.71 -42.69 -40.00
C LEU A 20 -36.94 -42.24 -41.46
N SER A 21 -35.96 -42.42 -42.34
CA SER A 21 -36.09 -42.18 -43.80
C SER A 21 -37.13 -43.07 -44.47
N SER A 22 -37.26 -44.34 -44.04
CA SER A 22 -38.26 -45.25 -44.60
C SER A 22 -39.71 -44.99 -44.15
N VAL A 23 -39.90 -44.30 -43.02
CA VAL A 23 -41.23 -44.13 -42.40
C VAL A 23 -41.89 -42.80 -42.79
N PHE A 24 -41.12 -41.72 -43.03
CA PHE A 24 -41.71 -40.37 -43.10
C PHE A 24 -41.71 -39.66 -44.46
N GLY A 25 -41.08 -40.18 -45.52
CA GLY A 25 -41.15 -39.51 -46.82
C GLY A 25 -40.69 -38.03 -46.78
N PRO A 26 -41.06 -37.18 -47.76
CA PRO A 26 -40.38 -35.91 -48.04
C PRO A 26 -40.64 -34.75 -47.05
N SER A 27 -41.22 -35.02 -45.88
CA SER A 27 -41.35 -34.05 -44.77
C SER A 27 -40.08 -33.96 -43.89
N PHE A 28 -38.93 -34.30 -44.47
CA PHE A 28 -37.66 -34.60 -43.78
C PHE A 28 -36.88 -33.36 -43.29
N SER A 29 -37.16 -32.14 -43.79
CA SER A 29 -36.31 -30.97 -43.52
C SER A 29 -36.47 -30.37 -42.11
N LEU A 30 -37.69 -30.34 -41.57
CA LEU A 30 -37.97 -29.73 -40.26
C LEU A 30 -37.51 -30.60 -39.08
N LEU A 31 -37.53 -31.93 -39.25
CA LEU A 31 -37.06 -32.87 -38.24
C LEU A 31 -35.53 -32.90 -38.18
N ASP A 32 -34.86 -32.81 -39.34
CA ASP A 32 -33.41 -32.63 -39.42
C ASP A 32 -32.99 -31.34 -38.68
N ASP A 33 -33.66 -30.20 -38.91
CA ASP A 33 -33.35 -28.94 -38.21
C ASP A 33 -33.57 -29.03 -36.68
N MET A 34 -34.57 -29.77 -36.21
CA MET A 34 -34.85 -29.94 -34.78
C MET A 34 -33.87 -30.91 -34.09
N ILE A 35 -33.52 -32.03 -34.74
CA ILE A 35 -32.52 -32.99 -34.26
C ILE A 35 -31.13 -32.35 -34.28
N LEU A 36 -30.83 -31.59 -35.33
CA LEU A 36 -29.60 -30.81 -35.44
C LEU A 36 -29.55 -29.73 -34.35
N ASN A 37 -30.64 -29.04 -34.03
CA ASN A 37 -30.67 -28.04 -32.94
C ASN A 37 -30.61 -28.64 -31.53
N THR A 38 -30.85 -29.93 -31.36
CA THR A 38 -30.76 -30.64 -30.07
C THR A 38 -29.43 -31.35 -29.85
N LEU A 39 -28.66 -31.61 -30.90
CA LEU A 39 -27.30 -32.13 -30.80
C LEU A 39 -26.35 -31.01 -30.37
N LEU A 40 -25.71 -31.19 -29.21
CA LEU A 40 -24.62 -30.30 -28.76
C LEU A 40 -23.56 -30.24 -29.86
N SER A 41 -23.15 -29.04 -30.27
CA SER A 41 -22.14 -28.82 -31.33
C SER A 41 -20.81 -29.53 -31.03
N ARG A 42 -20.52 -29.80 -29.75
CA ARG A 42 -19.45 -30.68 -29.26
C ARG A 42 -19.56 -32.12 -29.78
N ASP A 43 -20.73 -32.72 -29.66
CA ASP A 43 -20.95 -34.14 -29.97
C ASP A 43 -20.90 -34.37 -31.48
N LEU A 44 -21.39 -33.40 -32.26
CA LEU A 44 -21.22 -33.35 -33.72
C LEU A 44 -19.73 -33.30 -34.11
N LEU A 45 -18.91 -32.52 -33.41
CA LEU A 45 -17.47 -32.43 -33.68
C LEU A 45 -16.74 -33.75 -33.38
N ILE A 46 -17.15 -34.43 -32.30
CA ILE A 46 -16.60 -35.73 -31.93
C ILE A 46 -16.95 -36.79 -32.98
N ASP A 47 -18.20 -36.80 -33.44
CA ASP A 47 -18.64 -37.74 -34.47
C ASP A 47 -17.99 -37.43 -35.82
N ALA A 48 -17.83 -36.15 -36.18
CA ALA A 48 -17.04 -35.74 -37.33
C ALA A 48 -15.60 -36.28 -37.26
N TYR A 49 -14.95 -36.20 -36.09
CA TYR A 49 -13.62 -36.76 -35.88
C TYR A 49 -13.59 -38.29 -35.99
N LYS A 50 -14.59 -39.00 -35.44
CA LYS A 50 -14.71 -40.47 -35.57
C LYS A 50 -14.89 -40.89 -37.03
N PHE A 51 -15.74 -40.19 -37.79
CA PHE A 51 -15.94 -40.46 -39.22
C PHE A 51 -14.67 -40.17 -40.02
N TYR A 52 -13.97 -39.08 -39.71
CA TYR A 52 -12.68 -38.75 -40.32
C TYR A 52 -11.64 -39.86 -40.10
N LYS A 53 -11.51 -40.37 -38.87
CA LYS A 53 -10.58 -41.47 -38.55
C LYS A 53 -10.90 -42.77 -39.30
N ARG A 54 -12.16 -42.96 -39.72
CA ARG A 54 -12.63 -44.10 -40.51
C ARG A 54 -12.54 -43.89 -42.03
N GLY A 55 -12.26 -42.66 -42.49
CA GLY A 55 -12.26 -42.31 -43.91
C GLY A 55 -13.66 -42.10 -44.51
N ASP A 56 -14.68 -41.89 -43.67
CA ASP A 56 -16.06 -41.72 -44.12
C ASP A 56 -16.34 -40.29 -44.61
N ALA A 57 -17.01 -40.16 -45.75
CA ALA A 57 -17.43 -38.87 -46.31
C ALA A 57 -18.35 -38.05 -45.38
N ARG A 58 -19.09 -38.72 -44.48
CA ARG A 58 -19.97 -38.13 -43.46
C ARG A 58 -19.25 -37.14 -42.53
N ALA A 59 -17.93 -37.23 -42.41
CA ALA A 59 -17.12 -36.26 -41.67
C ALA A 59 -17.26 -34.84 -42.25
N HIS A 60 -17.33 -34.73 -43.58
CA HIS A 60 -17.48 -33.44 -44.26
C HIS A 60 -18.86 -32.85 -44.03
N ASP A 61 -19.92 -33.68 -44.07
CA ASP A 61 -21.29 -33.25 -43.81
C ASP A 61 -21.46 -32.71 -42.39
N ALA A 62 -20.93 -33.43 -41.40
CA ALA A 62 -20.95 -33.02 -39.99
C ALA A 62 -20.16 -31.72 -39.75
N LEU A 63 -19.02 -31.53 -40.42
CA LEU A 63 -18.25 -30.29 -40.34
C LEU A 63 -18.99 -29.11 -40.99
N ASN A 64 -19.60 -29.31 -42.16
CA ASN A 64 -20.35 -28.27 -42.86
C ASN A 64 -21.51 -27.75 -42.03
N ILE A 65 -22.16 -28.63 -41.25
CA ILE A 65 -23.21 -28.26 -40.32
C ILE A 65 -22.67 -27.32 -39.23
N ILE A 66 -21.53 -27.65 -38.61
CA ILE A 66 -20.91 -26.83 -37.57
C ILE A 66 -20.46 -25.48 -38.12
N ILE A 67 -19.87 -25.47 -39.33
CA ILE A 67 -19.40 -24.25 -39.99
C ILE A 67 -20.56 -23.33 -40.37
N LYS A 68 -21.67 -23.88 -40.92
CA LYS A 68 -22.87 -23.08 -41.26
C LYS A 68 -23.52 -22.43 -40.04
N ARG A 69 -23.32 -22.99 -38.86
CA ARG A 69 -23.84 -22.49 -37.58
C ARG A 69 -22.92 -21.50 -36.88
N ASP A 70 -21.68 -21.33 -37.36
CA ASP A 70 -20.61 -20.57 -36.69
C ASP A 70 -20.31 -21.06 -35.25
N ASP A 71 -20.64 -22.32 -34.95
CA ASP A 71 -20.54 -22.90 -33.60
C ASP A 71 -19.19 -23.59 -33.35
N MET A 72 -18.24 -23.46 -34.27
CA MET A 72 -16.96 -24.17 -34.23
C MET A 72 -16.16 -23.86 -32.96
N LEU A 73 -16.20 -22.61 -32.50
CA LEU A 73 -15.58 -22.18 -31.24
C LEU A 73 -16.24 -22.89 -30.04
N SER A 74 -17.58 -22.84 -29.95
CA SER A 74 -18.36 -23.46 -28.88
C SER A 74 -18.19 -24.98 -28.83
N ALA A 75 -18.11 -25.63 -29.99
CA ALA A 75 -17.85 -27.05 -30.12
C ALA A 75 -16.46 -27.44 -29.58
N VAL A 76 -15.43 -26.66 -29.94
CA VAL A 76 -14.05 -26.88 -29.47
C VAL A 76 -13.94 -26.65 -27.96
N LYS A 77 -14.49 -25.55 -27.44
CA LYS A 77 -14.53 -25.30 -25.99
C LYS A 77 -15.27 -26.41 -25.24
N GLY A 78 -16.43 -26.81 -25.74
CA GLY A 78 -17.19 -27.93 -25.17
C GLY A 78 -16.42 -29.25 -25.15
N CYS A 79 -15.62 -29.54 -26.19
CA CYS A 79 -14.73 -30.71 -26.19
C CYS A 79 -13.61 -30.57 -25.15
N LEU A 80 -13.00 -29.39 -25.01
CA LEU A 80 -11.95 -29.14 -24.02
C LEU A 80 -12.47 -29.22 -22.59
N ASP A 81 -13.61 -28.62 -22.30
CA ASP A 81 -14.25 -28.65 -20.98
C ASP A 81 -14.66 -30.08 -20.59
N GLN A 82 -15.18 -30.86 -21.54
CA GLN A 82 -15.50 -32.26 -21.30
C GLN A 82 -14.24 -33.09 -21.08
N ALA A 83 -13.16 -32.82 -21.82
CA ALA A 83 -11.88 -33.51 -21.61
C ALA A 83 -11.34 -33.30 -20.19
N VAL A 84 -11.50 -32.09 -19.63
CA VAL A 84 -11.09 -31.78 -18.25
C VAL A 84 -11.88 -32.58 -17.23
N LYS A 85 -13.19 -32.77 -17.43
CA LYS A 85 -14.07 -33.49 -16.50
C LYS A 85 -13.93 -35.02 -16.60
N GLU A 86 -13.62 -35.52 -17.79
CA GLU A 86 -13.54 -36.95 -18.05
C GLU A 86 -12.41 -37.64 -17.26
N GLU A 87 -12.70 -38.82 -16.73
CA GLU A 87 -11.77 -39.66 -15.97
C GLU A 87 -11.09 -40.71 -16.84
N GLU A 88 -11.81 -41.27 -17.81
CA GLU A 88 -11.27 -42.31 -18.67
C GLU A 88 -10.24 -41.73 -19.65
N PRO A 89 -8.99 -42.25 -19.67
CA PRO A 89 -7.93 -41.71 -20.50
C PRO A 89 -8.22 -41.85 -22.00
N THR A 90 -8.95 -42.89 -22.40
CA THR A 90 -9.34 -43.15 -23.79
C THR A 90 -10.34 -42.12 -24.30
N LYS A 91 -11.37 -41.81 -23.51
CA LYS A 91 -12.36 -40.77 -23.82
C LYS A 91 -11.72 -39.37 -23.75
N GLN A 92 -10.88 -39.10 -22.76
CA GLN A 92 -10.14 -37.85 -22.64
C GLN A 92 -9.27 -37.58 -23.89
N GLN A 93 -8.54 -38.58 -24.39
CA GLN A 93 -7.78 -38.47 -25.64
C GLN A 93 -8.68 -38.20 -26.85
N LEU A 94 -9.85 -38.85 -26.93
CA LEU A 94 -10.82 -38.63 -28.00
C LEU A 94 -11.30 -37.17 -28.04
N TYR A 95 -11.64 -36.58 -26.89
CA TYR A 95 -12.08 -35.19 -26.79
C TYR A 95 -10.99 -34.19 -27.21
N ILE A 96 -9.73 -34.41 -26.78
CA ILE A 96 -8.60 -33.57 -27.17
C ILE A 96 -8.32 -33.68 -28.67
N GLN A 97 -8.35 -34.89 -29.23
CA GLN A 97 -8.14 -35.12 -30.65
C GLN A 97 -9.24 -34.46 -31.50
N ALA A 98 -10.49 -34.54 -31.07
CA ALA A 98 -11.62 -33.86 -31.71
C ALA A 98 -11.47 -32.32 -31.64
N ALA A 99 -11.03 -31.77 -30.51
CA ALA A 99 -10.72 -30.35 -30.37
C ALA A 99 -9.58 -29.90 -31.29
N CYS A 100 -8.48 -30.67 -31.36
CA CYS A 100 -7.36 -30.41 -32.27
C CYS A 100 -7.78 -30.51 -33.75
N PHE A 101 -8.72 -31.41 -34.07
CA PHE A 101 -9.31 -31.50 -35.41
C PHE A 101 -10.11 -30.23 -35.73
N GLY A 102 -10.98 -29.79 -34.83
CA GLY A 102 -11.74 -28.54 -34.97
C GLY A 102 -10.86 -27.30 -35.13
N LYS A 103 -9.73 -27.23 -34.41
CA LYS A 103 -8.75 -26.14 -34.52
C LYS A 103 -8.23 -25.92 -35.94
N LYS A 104 -8.14 -26.98 -36.77
CA LYS A 104 -7.65 -26.86 -38.16
C LYS A 104 -8.60 -26.08 -39.06
N PHE A 105 -9.90 -26.08 -38.75
CA PHE A 105 -10.94 -25.45 -39.56
C PHE A 105 -11.28 -24.03 -39.10
N TYR A 106 -10.78 -23.61 -37.94
CA TYR A 106 -10.94 -22.25 -37.44
C TYR A 106 -9.63 -21.74 -36.81
N PRO A 107 -8.75 -21.11 -37.60
CA PRO A 107 -7.44 -20.63 -37.12
C PRO A 107 -7.53 -19.45 -36.15
N GLY A 108 -8.72 -18.85 -35.96
CA GLY A 108 -8.98 -17.79 -34.98
C GLY A 108 -9.26 -18.27 -33.55
N ILE A 109 -9.24 -19.58 -33.28
CA ILE A 109 -9.43 -20.09 -31.91
C ILE A 109 -8.26 -19.60 -31.05
N ALA A 110 -8.60 -18.95 -29.94
CA ALA A 110 -7.64 -18.45 -28.96
C ALA A 110 -6.72 -19.58 -28.49
N ILE A 111 -5.46 -19.52 -28.89
CA ILE A 111 -4.37 -20.42 -28.48
C ILE A 111 -4.33 -20.56 -26.95
N GLU A 112 -4.74 -19.52 -26.24
CA GLU A 112 -4.81 -19.44 -24.78
C GLU A 112 -5.78 -20.46 -24.16
N GLU A 113 -6.96 -20.68 -24.74
CA GLU A 113 -7.96 -21.61 -24.19
C GLU A 113 -7.47 -23.05 -24.23
N PHE A 114 -6.79 -23.43 -25.31
CA PHE A 114 -6.11 -24.73 -25.41
C PHE A 114 -4.99 -24.88 -24.38
N GLN A 115 -4.16 -23.85 -24.20
CA GLN A 115 -3.08 -23.92 -23.22
C GLN A 115 -3.64 -24.05 -21.80
N THR A 116 -4.66 -23.28 -21.45
CA THR A 116 -5.33 -23.33 -20.15
C THR A 116 -5.98 -24.68 -19.92
N ALA A 117 -6.75 -25.19 -20.88
CA ALA A 117 -7.38 -26.51 -20.79
C ALA A 117 -6.34 -27.63 -20.63
N CYS A 118 -5.24 -27.61 -21.40
CA CYS A 118 -4.17 -28.60 -21.24
C CYS A 118 -3.43 -28.51 -19.90
N ARG A 119 -3.21 -27.30 -19.37
CA ARG A 119 -2.62 -27.13 -18.04
C ARG A 119 -3.56 -27.70 -16.97
N LEU A 120 -4.85 -27.37 -17.05
CA LEU A 120 -5.89 -27.83 -16.13
C LEU A 120 -6.00 -29.35 -16.14
N LEU A 121 -6.04 -29.95 -17.33
CA LEU A 121 -6.10 -31.40 -17.53
C LEU A 121 -4.94 -32.14 -16.85
N ARG A 122 -3.71 -31.63 -17.01
CA ARG A 122 -2.51 -32.24 -16.39
C ARG A 122 -2.61 -32.22 -14.88
N VAL A 123 -3.02 -31.09 -14.30
CA VAL A 123 -3.22 -30.97 -12.85
C VAL A 123 -4.31 -31.93 -12.39
N MET A 124 -5.48 -31.94 -13.03
CA MET A 124 -6.59 -32.83 -12.66
C MET A 124 -6.21 -34.30 -12.72
N ASN A 125 -5.49 -34.73 -13.76
CA ASN A 125 -5.03 -36.11 -13.88
C ASN A 125 -4.03 -36.51 -12.77
N ILE A 126 -3.19 -35.56 -12.30
CA ILE A 126 -2.31 -35.78 -11.16
C ILE A 126 -3.13 -35.90 -9.88
N LEU A 127 -4.06 -34.97 -9.64
CA LEU A 127 -4.90 -34.94 -8.43
C LEU A 127 -5.78 -36.20 -8.30
N ARG A 128 -6.37 -36.67 -9.41
CA ARG A 128 -7.14 -37.92 -9.45
C ARG A 128 -6.29 -39.15 -9.09
N ARG A 129 -5.05 -39.19 -9.58
CA ARG A 129 -4.12 -40.28 -9.23
C ARG A 129 -3.76 -40.28 -7.74
N GLU A 130 -3.71 -39.11 -7.12
CA GLU A 130 -3.43 -38.93 -5.69
C GLU A 130 -4.69 -39.09 -4.79
N LEU A 131 -5.80 -39.62 -5.30
CA LEU A 131 -7.04 -39.92 -4.55
C LEU A 131 -7.70 -38.67 -3.93
N ILE A 132 -7.59 -37.52 -4.59
CA ILE A 132 -8.45 -36.36 -4.28
C ILE A 132 -9.78 -36.59 -5.00
N GLU A 133 -10.90 -36.29 -4.33
CA GLU A 133 -12.25 -36.62 -4.80
C GLU A 133 -12.41 -36.34 -6.30
N PRO A 134 -12.75 -37.35 -7.12
CA PRO A 134 -12.69 -37.25 -8.59
C PRO A 134 -13.53 -36.12 -9.17
N ASP A 135 -14.63 -35.80 -8.49
CA ASP A 135 -15.63 -34.79 -8.87
C ASP A 135 -15.32 -33.38 -8.34
N SER A 136 -14.21 -33.20 -7.62
CA SER A 136 -13.88 -31.90 -7.03
C SER A 136 -13.36 -30.91 -8.08
N SER A 137 -13.90 -29.69 -8.06
CA SER A 137 -13.34 -28.55 -8.82
C SER A 137 -11.88 -28.32 -8.39
N VAL A 138 -11.07 -27.71 -9.26
CA VAL A 138 -9.67 -27.38 -8.93
C VAL A 138 -9.55 -26.53 -7.67
N GLU A 139 -10.49 -25.61 -7.48
CA GLU A 139 -10.56 -24.77 -6.27
C GLU A 139 -10.81 -25.63 -5.03
N ALA A 140 -11.76 -26.56 -5.09
CA ALA A 140 -12.02 -27.51 -4.01
C ALA A 140 -10.83 -28.43 -3.75
N ALA A 141 -10.13 -28.88 -4.79
CA ALA A 141 -8.92 -29.67 -4.64
C ALA A 141 -7.78 -28.87 -3.98
N VAL A 142 -7.62 -27.60 -4.32
CA VAL A 142 -6.67 -26.69 -3.66
C VAL A 142 -7.05 -26.48 -2.19
N ASP A 143 -8.32 -26.25 -1.88
CA ASP A 143 -8.78 -26.13 -0.49
C ASP A 143 -8.58 -27.42 0.31
N LEU A 144 -8.81 -28.58 -0.30
CA LEU A 144 -8.52 -29.88 0.32
C LEU A 144 -7.02 -30.08 0.57
N LEU A 145 -6.16 -29.68 -0.37
CA LEU A 145 -4.70 -29.71 -0.20
C LEU A 145 -4.25 -28.78 0.94
N VAL A 146 -4.84 -27.60 1.04
CA VAL A 146 -4.63 -26.64 2.13
C VAL A 146 -5.08 -27.24 3.47
N ALA A 147 -6.25 -27.89 3.53
CA ALA A 147 -6.74 -28.58 4.72
C ALA A 147 -5.83 -29.75 5.15
N ARG A 148 -5.24 -30.44 4.18
CA ARG A 148 -4.22 -31.50 4.39
C ARG A 148 -2.82 -30.95 4.70
N LYS A 149 -2.65 -29.64 4.82
CA LYS A 149 -1.38 -28.94 5.11
C LYS A 149 -0.31 -29.09 4.02
N GLN A 150 -0.70 -29.37 2.77
CA GLN A 150 0.20 -29.49 1.63
C GLN A 150 0.31 -28.17 0.85
N PHE A 151 0.75 -27.11 1.53
CA PHE A 151 0.76 -25.74 1.00
C PHE A 151 1.67 -25.54 -0.21
N GLU A 152 2.85 -26.17 -0.24
CA GLU A 152 3.80 -26.06 -1.36
C GLU A 152 3.19 -26.56 -2.68
N ARG A 153 2.45 -27.68 -2.61
CA ARG A 153 1.76 -28.27 -3.75
C ARG A 153 0.60 -27.38 -4.20
N ALA A 154 -0.20 -26.90 -3.25
CA ALA A 154 -1.29 -25.97 -3.53
C ALA A 154 -0.78 -24.69 -4.23
N LEU A 155 0.33 -24.14 -3.75
CA LEU A 155 0.97 -22.96 -4.33
C LEU A 155 1.49 -23.24 -5.75
N TRP A 156 2.17 -24.37 -5.95
CA TRP A 156 2.65 -24.78 -7.27
C TRP A 156 1.51 -24.92 -8.28
N ILE A 157 0.39 -25.53 -7.87
CA ILE A 157 -0.80 -25.69 -8.73
C ILE A 157 -1.34 -24.31 -9.14
N VAL A 158 -1.53 -23.41 -8.18
CA VAL A 158 -2.08 -22.07 -8.44
C VAL A 158 -1.17 -21.25 -9.33
N GLN A 159 0.15 -21.31 -9.12
CA GLN A 159 1.13 -20.64 -9.98
C GLN A 159 1.17 -21.22 -11.40
N TYR A 160 1.13 -22.55 -11.51
CA TYR A 160 1.16 -23.24 -12.81
C TYR A 160 -0.11 -22.95 -13.63
N LEU A 161 -1.26 -22.91 -12.98
CA LEU A 161 -2.54 -22.59 -13.59
C LEU A 161 -2.78 -21.07 -13.75
N LYS A 162 -1.93 -20.24 -13.13
CA LYS A 162 -2.04 -18.78 -13.08
C LYS A 162 -3.37 -18.29 -12.46
N PHE A 163 -3.82 -18.97 -11.41
CA PHE A 163 -4.97 -18.50 -10.63
C PHE A 163 -4.58 -17.34 -9.73
N GLY A 164 -5.47 -16.36 -9.55
CA GLY A 164 -5.24 -15.20 -8.69
C GLY A 164 -5.30 -15.49 -7.18
N SER A 165 -5.54 -16.74 -6.76
CA SER A 165 -5.73 -17.14 -5.35
C SER A 165 -4.43 -17.36 -4.56
N GLU A 166 -3.28 -17.03 -5.15
CA GLU A 166 -1.95 -17.23 -4.57
C GLU A 166 -1.79 -16.58 -3.19
N HIS A 167 -2.29 -15.35 -3.05
CA HIS A 167 -2.24 -14.57 -1.82
C HIS A 167 -2.96 -15.26 -0.65
N GLN A 168 -4.15 -15.85 -0.89
CA GLN A 168 -4.95 -16.51 0.14
C GLN A 168 -4.24 -17.76 0.69
N ILE A 169 -3.57 -18.51 -0.18
CA ILE A 169 -2.82 -19.71 0.21
C ILE A 169 -1.60 -19.32 1.04
N ARG A 170 -0.87 -18.27 0.63
CA ARG A 170 0.30 -17.77 1.38
C ARG A 170 -0.11 -17.26 2.77
N VAL A 171 -1.27 -16.60 2.91
CA VAL A 171 -1.84 -16.21 4.22
C VAL A 171 -2.15 -17.44 5.06
N LYS A 172 -2.97 -18.38 4.57
CA LYS A 172 -3.32 -19.62 5.31
C LYS A 172 -2.09 -20.44 5.70
N TRP A 173 -1.06 -20.49 4.85
CA TRP A 173 0.21 -21.14 5.17
C TRP A 173 0.94 -20.41 6.29
N SER A 174 0.98 -19.08 6.25
CA SER A 174 1.59 -18.25 7.30
C SER A 174 0.86 -18.42 8.63
N GLU A 175 -0.48 -18.44 8.64
CA GLU A 175 -1.28 -18.71 9.84
C GLU A 175 -0.94 -20.09 10.43
N HIS A 176 -0.89 -21.12 9.59
CA HIS A 176 -0.51 -22.46 10.04
C HIS A 176 0.91 -22.51 10.64
N LEU A 177 1.86 -21.76 10.09
CA LEU A 177 3.22 -21.66 10.65
C LEU A 177 3.24 -20.96 12.01
N ILE A 178 2.38 -19.97 12.23
CA ILE A 178 2.27 -19.26 13.51
C ILE A 178 1.72 -20.19 14.61
N GLU A 179 0.77 -21.07 14.26
CA GLU A 179 0.20 -22.07 15.17
C GLU A 179 1.24 -23.09 15.68
N GLN A 180 2.31 -23.34 14.90
CA GLN A 180 3.37 -24.27 15.27
C GLN A 180 4.25 -23.70 16.39
N ARG A 181 3.89 -23.97 17.65
CA ARG A 181 4.61 -23.51 18.85
C ARG A 181 6.00 -24.13 19.06
N GLN A 182 6.32 -25.21 18.34
CA GLN A 182 7.62 -25.90 18.45
C GLN A 182 8.76 -25.13 17.77
N LEU A 183 8.45 -24.20 16.86
CA LEU A 183 9.43 -23.43 16.12
C LEU A 183 9.69 -22.09 16.82
N SER A 184 10.96 -21.74 16.98
CA SER A 184 11.40 -20.43 17.46
C SER A 184 10.83 -19.30 16.59
N ASP A 185 10.40 -18.21 17.21
CA ASP A 185 9.84 -17.04 16.53
C ASP A 185 10.72 -16.52 15.37
N ASP A 186 12.05 -16.56 15.51
CA ASP A 186 12.99 -16.13 14.45
C ASP A 186 12.87 -16.96 13.17
N LYS A 187 12.92 -18.29 13.31
CA LYS A 187 12.78 -19.21 12.17
C LYS A 187 11.41 -19.12 11.52
N VAL A 188 10.37 -18.85 12.30
CA VAL A 188 9.00 -18.66 11.76
C VAL A 188 8.95 -17.37 10.94
N ALA A 189 9.51 -16.26 11.44
CA ALA A 189 9.57 -15.00 10.72
C ALA A 189 10.36 -15.11 9.40
N GLU A 190 11.51 -15.79 9.40
CA GLU A 190 12.31 -16.03 8.17
C GLU A 190 11.55 -16.86 7.14
N LYS A 191 10.85 -17.92 7.58
CA LYS A 191 10.02 -18.75 6.70
C LYS A 191 8.86 -17.97 6.10
N ILE A 192 8.15 -17.19 6.93
CA ILE A 192 7.04 -16.34 6.49
C ILE A 192 7.54 -15.31 5.47
N GLN A 193 8.70 -14.69 5.71
CA GLN A 193 9.32 -13.76 4.76
C GLN A 193 9.65 -14.44 3.42
N ALA A 194 10.22 -15.64 3.44
CA ALA A 194 10.48 -16.41 2.21
C ALA A 194 9.19 -16.77 1.45
N ILE A 195 8.08 -16.97 2.18
CA ILE A 195 6.77 -17.27 1.61
C ILE A 195 6.07 -16.01 1.09
N LEU A 196 6.24 -14.83 1.68
CA LEU A 196 5.56 -13.62 1.18
C LEU A 196 6.36 -12.95 0.06
N GLY A 197 7.70 -13.10 0.06
CA GLY A 197 8.56 -12.45 -0.92
C GLY A 197 8.51 -10.92 -0.82
N GLN A 198 9.02 -10.23 -1.85
CA GLN A 198 8.97 -8.77 -1.97
C GLN A 198 7.68 -8.27 -2.64
N ASP A 199 6.98 -9.14 -3.36
CA ASP A 199 5.74 -8.81 -4.09
C ASP A 199 4.52 -9.03 -3.21
N SER A 200 4.38 -8.21 -2.17
CA SER A 200 3.33 -8.40 -1.18
C SER A 200 2.08 -7.60 -1.53
N GLN A 201 1.20 -8.19 -2.35
CA GLN A 201 -0.24 -7.83 -2.30
C GLN A 201 -0.86 -8.16 -0.93
N VAL A 202 -0.16 -8.94 -0.11
CA VAL A 202 -0.58 -9.33 1.25
C VAL A 202 0.01 -8.36 2.28
N SER A 203 -0.84 -7.74 3.09
CA SER A 203 -0.40 -6.91 4.22
C SER A 203 0.15 -7.82 5.33
N TYR A 204 1.39 -7.61 5.78
CA TYR A 204 1.93 -8.37 6.93
C TYR A 204 1.12 -8.08 8.21
N THR A 205 0.35 -6.99 8.22
CA THR A 205 -0.55 -6.57 9.29
C THR A 205 -1.57 -7.66 9.66
N ASP A 206 -2.16 -8.34 8.68
CA ASP A 206 -3.17 -9.38 8.93
C ASP A 206 -2.57 -10.60 9.62
N ILE A 207 -1.38 -11.00 9.14
CA ILE A 207 -0.62 -12.11 9.69
C ILE A 207 -0.11 -11.77 11.10
N ALA A 208 0.29 -10.52 11.33
CA ALA A 208 0.69 -10.02 12.64
C ALA A 208 -0.49 -10.02 13.63
N ASN A 209 -1.69 -9.60 13.21
CA ASN A 209 -2.90 -9.68 14.04
C ASN A 209 -3.18 -11.13 14.48
N LYS A 210 -3.06 -12.10 13.57
CA LYS A 210 -3.19 -13.52 13.92
C LYS A 210 -2.15 -13.97 14.95
N ALA A 211 -0.91 -13.52 14.83
CA ALA A 211 0.12 -13.80 15.83
C ALA A 211 -0.19 -13.18 17.21
N ILE A 212 -0.81 -12.00 17.24
CA ILE A 212 -1.27 -11.35 18.48
C ILE A 212 -2.42 -12.16 19.12
N GLU A 213 -3.39 -12.62 18.34
CA GLU A 213 -4.48 -13.50 18.82
C GLU A 213 -3.93 -14.77 19.47
N LEU A 214 -2.88 -15.35 18.88
CA LEU A 214 -2.19 -16.54 19.38
C LEU A 214 -1.18 -16.24 20.50
N GLN A 215 -1.15 -15.02 21.02
CA GLN A 215 -0.27 -14.52 22.08
C GLN A 215 1.24 -14.57 21.76
N ARG A 216 1.63 -14.68 20.48
CA ARG A 216 3.03 -14.62 20.03
C ARG A 216 3.43 -13.19 19.68
N VAL A 217 3.42 -12.31 20.69
CA VAL A 217 3.68 -10.86 20.52
C VAL A 217 5.07 -10.58 19.92
N GLN A 218 6.10 -11.33 20.32
CA GLN A 218 7.46 -11.13 19.82
C GLN A 218 7.59 -11.48 18.33
N LEU A 219 6.91 -12.54 17.88
CA LEU A 219 6.79 -12.88 16.46
C LEU A 219 6.07 -11.77 15.69
N ALA A 220 4.93 -11.29 16.21
CA ALA A 220 4.16 -10.22 15.57
C ALA A 220 5.02 -8.95 15.36
N ILE A 221 5.78 -8.56 16.38
CA ILE A 221 6.70 -7.42 16.31
C ILE A 221 7.77 -7.64 15.22
N LYS A 222 8.37 -8.83 15.15
CA LYS A 222 9.40 -9.15 14.14
C LYS A 222 8.83 -9.16 12.72
N LEU A 223 7.60 -9.63 12.53
CA LEU A 223 6.92 -9.59 11.23
C LEU A 223 6.66 -8.14 10.80
N LEU A 224 6.22 -7.29 11.72
CA LEU A 224 5.99 -5.88 11.46
C LEU A 224 7.29 -5.10 11.16
N ASP A 225 8.42 -5.44 11.76
CA ASP A 225 9.72 -4.82 11.41
C ASP A 225 10.15 -5.09 9.96
N LYS A 226 9.62 -6.16 9.34
CA LYS A 226 9.94 -6.55 7.96
C LYS A 226 9.01 -5.92 6.92
N ASP A 227 7.83 -5.48 7.33
CA ASP A 227 6.92 -4.74 6.47
C ASP A 227 7.40 -3.30 6.36
N SER A 228 8.21 -3.04 5.34
CA SER A 228 8.62 -1.68 5.05
C SER A 228 7.42 -0.95 4.44
N HIS A 229 6.86 0.03 5.15
CA HIS A 229 6.00 1.11 4.64
C HIS A 229 4.46 0.96 4.78
N SER A 230 3.92 0.05 5.59
CA SER A 230 2.45 0.04 5.81
C SER A 230 1.99 1.06 6.88
N PRO A 231 1.04 1.98 6.56
CA PRO A 231 0.44 2.86 7.57
C PRO A 231 -0.44 2.10 8.59
N GLU A 232 -0.89 0.89 8.23
CA GLU A 232 -1.73 0.01 9.07
C GLU A 232 -0.96 -0.58 10.25
N GLN A 233 0.38 -0.60 10.16
CA GLN A 233 1.28 -1.05 11.22
C GLN A 233 1.21 -0.15 12.48
N ILE A 234 0.96 1.16 12.32
CA ILE A 234 1.00 2.12 13.43
C ILE A 234 -0.04 1.77 14.52
N PRO A 235 -1.35 1.60 14.19
CA PRO A 235 -2.34 1.11 15.15
C PRO A 235 -1.92 -0.19 15.87
N LEU A 236 -1.38 -1.18 15.15
CA LEU A 236 -0.98 -2.46 15.75
C LEU A 236 0.19 -2.28 16.74
N LEU A 237 1.24 -1.56 16.34
CA LEU A 237 2.38 -1.31 17.21
C LEU A 237 1.99 -0.51 18.47
N LEU A 238 1.01 0.40 18.35
CA LEU A 238 0.45 1.13 19.50
C LEU A 238 -0.30 0.19 20.45
N ASN A 239 -1.12 -0.73 19.93
CA ASN A 239 -1.78 -1.76 20.74
C ASN A 239 -0.76 -2.63 21.49
N LEU A 240 0.38 -2.93 20.85
CA LEU A 240 1.50 -3.67 21.44
C LEU A 240 2.40 -2.82 22.35
N LYS A 241 2.06 -1.55 22.59
CA LYS A 241 2.83 -0.58 23.41
C LYS A 241 4.28 -0.40 22.95
N GLN A 242 4.57 -0.63 21.67
CA GLN A 242 5.91 -0.48 21.08
C GLN A 242 6.14 0.95 20.61
N TYR A 243 6.09 1.91 21.53
CA TYR A 243 6.07 3.35 21.19
C TYR A 243 7.34 3.85 20.47
N ASP A 244 8.54 3.40 20.88
CA ASP A 244 9.81 3.77 20.22
C ASP A 244 9.82 3.30 18.75
N ARG A 245 9.29 2.10 18.48
CA ARG A 245 9.23 1.52 17.12
C ARG A 245 8.24 2.26 16.23
N VAL A 246 7.10 2.69 16.78
CA VAL A 246 6.11 3.52 16.06
C VAL A 246 6.76 4.79 15.52
N LEU A 247 7.53 5.49 16.38
CA LEU A 247 8.24 6.71 15.96
C LEU A 247 9.34 6.41 14.95
N ALA A 248 10.15 5.37 15.18
CA ALA A 248 11.20 4.99 14.25
C ALA A 248 10.64 4.69 12.85
N HIS A 249 9.55 3.93 12.76
CA HIS A 249 8.87 3.61 11.51
C HIS A 249 8.25 4.85 10.84
N ALA A 250 7.57 5.70 11.61
CA ALA A 250 7.01 6.93 11.07
C ALA A 250 8.10 7.85 10.52
N LEU A 251 9.25 7.95 11.20
CA LEU A 251 10.39 8.75 10.75
C LEU A 251 11.06 8.16 9.49
N SER A 252 11.20 6.83 9.39
CA SER A 252 11.78 6.19 8.19
C SER A 252 10.91 6.37 6.95
N SER A 253 9.60 6.54 7.10
CA SER A 253 8.69 6.79 5.97
C SER A 253 8.92 8.14 5.28
N CYS A 254 9.61 9.08 5.96
CA CYS A 254 9.79 10.48 5.54
C CYS A 254 8.50 11.24 5.16
N ASN A 255 7.31 10.70 5.47
CA ASN A 255 6.03 11.32 5.18
C ASN A 255 5.59 12.18 6.38
N SER A 256 5.52 13.49 6.18
CA SER A 256 5.11 14.43 7.23
C SER A 256 3.74 14.09 7.84
N ASN A 257 2.79 13.66 7.00
CA ASN A 257 1.45 13.30 7.47
C ASN A 257 1.48 12.05 8.35
N LEU A 258 2.26 11.04 7.98
CA LEU A 258 2.40 9.82 8.77
C LEU A 258 3.09 10.11 10.12
N ILE A 259 4.10 10.98 10.12
CA ILE A 259 4.80 11.42 11.33
C ILE A 259 3.83 12.15 12.27
N TYR A 260 3.06 13.11 11.78
CA TYR A 260 2.08 13.81 12.61
C TYR A 260 0.99 12.87 13.14
N MET A 261 0.45 11.99 12.29
CA MET A 261 -0.53 10.99 12.70
C MET A 261 0.02 10.06 13.80
N ALA A 262 1.26 9.59 13.66
CA ALA A 262 1.92 8.78 14.68
C ALA A 262 2.08 9.54 16.00
N ILE A 263 2.55 10.79 15.96
CA ILE A 263 2.74 11.62 17.16
C ILE A 263 1.40 11.88 17.87
N PHE A 264 0.31 12.16 17.14
CA PHE A 264 -1.00 12.39 17.73
C PHE A 264 -1.60 11.12 18.33
N LYS A 265 -1.53 9.99 17.63
CA LYS A 265 -1.98 8.70 18.19
C LYS A 265 -1.15 8.29 19.41
N LEU A 266 0.14 8.58 19.42
CA LEU A 266 1.00 8.37 20.60
C LEU A 266 0.54 9.23 21.78
N ARG A 267 0.23 10.51 21.53
CA ARG A 267 -0.29 11.43 22.53
C ARG A 267 -1.61 10.95 23.15
N GLU A 268 -2.51 10.39 22.35
CA GLU A 268 -3.76 9.81 22.84
C GLU A 268 -3.52 8.52 23.64
N SER A 269 -2.57 7.68 23.20
CA SER A 269 -2.29 6.39 23.83
C SER A 269 -1.51 6.48 25.15
N ILE A 270 -0.74 7.56 25.35
CA ILE A 270 0.10 7.76 26.53
C ILE A 270 -0.60 8.74 27.48
N PRO A 271 -1.15 8.29 28.63
CA PRO A 271 -1.95 9.13 29.52
C PRO A 271 -1.14 10.17 30.31
N SER A 272 0.19 10.05 30.34
CA SER A 272 1.08 10.95 31.09
C SER A 272 2.02 11.72 30.16
N ASP A 273 2.14 13.03 30.39
CA ASP A 273 3.01 13.91 29.62
C ASP A 273 4.50 13.51 29.70
N ILE A 274 4.95 13.07 30.87
CA ILE A 274 6.35 12.77 31.15
C ILE A 274 6.91 11.66 30.23
N PRO A 275 6.33 10.44 30.18
CA PRO A 275 6.84 9.38 29.31
C PRO A 275 6.72 9.72 27.82
N PHE A 276 5.67 10.45 27.41
CA PHE A 276 5.53 10.94 26.05
C PHE A 276 6.68 11.88 25.66
N PHE A 277 7.03 12.82 26.54
CA PHE A 277 8.15 13.73 26.30
C PHE A 277 9.50 13.03 26.32
N GLU A 278 9.73 12.09 27.24
CA GLU A 278 10.97 11.30 27.25
C GLU A 278 11.15 10.51 25.95
N LEU A 279 10.07 9.93 25.43
CA LEU A 279 10.06 9.24 24.14
C LEU A 279 10.42 10.19 22.98
N LEU A 280 9.79 11.37 22.93
CA LEU A 280 10.11 12.37 21.90
C LEU A 280 11.54 12.88 22.01
N LYS A 281 12.10 13.01 23.22
CA LYS A 281 13.50 13.42 23.41
C LYS A 281 14.48 12.43 22.81
N LYS A 282 14.21 11.12 22.90
CA LYS A 282 15.03 10.10 22.24
C LYS A 282 15.06 10.29 20.71
N HIS A 283 13.98 10.79 20.13
CA HIS A 283 13.84 11.04 18.69
C HIS A 283 13.79 12.54 18.35
N ARG A 284 14.96 13.18 18.26
CA ARG A 284 15.09 14.63 18.01
C ARG A 284 14.25 15.16 16.83
N LEU A 285 14.10 14.39 15.76
CA LEU A 285 13.29 14.75 14.60
C LEU A 285 11.79 14.80 14.94
N ALA A 286 11.27 13.77 15.61
CA ALA A 286 9.86 13.75 16.03
C ALA A 286 9.55 14.90 16.99
N LEU A 287 10.48 15.24 17.89
CA LEU A 287 10.36 16.42 18.74
C LEU A 287 10.27 17.71 17.92
N ARG A 288 11.07 17.87 16.87
CA ARG A 288 11.00 19.05 15.97
C ARG A 288 9.64 19.17 15.30
N TYR A 289 9.11 18.08 14.74
CA TYR A 289 7.77 18.09 14.14
C TYR A 289 6.70 18.48 15.15
N TYR A 290 6.76 17.93 16.37
CA TYR A 290 5.83 18.29 17.44
C TYR A 290 5.96 19.76 17.86
N CYS A 291 7.18 20.30 17.99
CA CYS A 291 7.41 21.71 18.27
C CYS A 291 6.87 22.63 17.17
N ASN A 292 7.03 22.24 15.90
CA ASN A 292 6.45 22.99 14.78
C ASN A 292 4.92 23.03 14.87
N TYR A 293 4.27 21.90 15.19
CA TYR A 293 2.83 21.86 15.42
C TYR A 293 2.42 22.76 16.60
N LEU A 294 3.09 22.61 17.75
CA LEU A 294 2.80 23.42 18.95
C LEU A 294 3.00 24.92 18.71
N SER A 295 3.96 25.31 17.85
CA SER A 295 4.17 26.72 17.49
C SER A 295 2.92 27.37 16.88
N ALA A 296 2.09 26.58 16.17
CA ALA A 296 0.84 27.06 15.58
C ALA A 296 -0.33 26.99 16.56
N THR A 297 -0.41 25.94 17.38
CA THR A 297 -1.60 25.63 18.20
C THR A 297 -1.49 26.07 19.65
N ASP A 298 -0.47 25.61 20.38
CA ASP A 298 -0.31 25.84 21.82
C ASP A 298 1.14 26.14 22.22
N ILE A 299 1.38 27.44 22.42
CA ILE A 299 2.71 27.98 22.74
C ILE A 299 3.06 27.76 24.22
N LYS A 300 2.06 27.60 25.10
CA LYS A 300 2.33 27.45 26.53
C LYS A 300 3.03 26.12 26.80
N THR A 301 2.57 25.05 26.17
CA THR A 301 3.20 23.73 26.24
C THR A 301 4.56 23.72 25.55
N LEU A 302 4.70 24.39 24.40
CA LEU A 302 5.99 24.57 23.73
C LEU A 302 7.03 25.17 24.68
N ILE A 303 6.71 26.30 25.32
CA ILE A 303 7.64 26.99 26.21
C ILE A 303 7.98 26.12 27.45
N MET A 304 7.01 25.38 27.99
CA MET A 304 7.27 24.45 29.10
C MET A 304 8.28 23.35 28.71
N ILE A 305 8.20 22.85 27.47
CA ILE A 305 9.15 21.86 26.93
C ILE A 305 10.54 22.50 26.75
N CYS A 306 10.63 23.72 26.22
CA CYS A 306 11.88 24.46 26.10
C CYS A 306 12.59 24.59 27.44
N HIS A 307 11.86 24.98 28.49
CA HIS A 307 12.40 25.18 29.82
C HIS A 307 12.89 23.89 30.48
N LYS A 308 12.21 22.76 30.26
CA LYS A 308 12.59 21.47 30.87
C LYS A 308 13.78 20.80 30.17
N ASN A 309 14.08 21.19 28.93
CA ASN A 309 15.11 20.55 28.11
C ASN A 309 16.49 21.22 28.14
N ASN A 310 16.64 22.42 28.72
CA ASN A 310 17.94 23.13 28.78
C ASN A 310 18.67 23.20 27.41
N SER A 311 17.93 23.16 26.30
CA SER A 311 18.54 23.31 24.97
C SER A 311 18.66 24.79 24.65
N ASP A 312 19.89 25.26 24.50
CA ASP A 312 20.27 26.48 23.77
C ASP A 312 19.98 26.32 22.25
N ASP A 313 18.90 25.64 21.88
CA ASP A 313 18.51 25.44 20.48
C ASP A 313 17.99 26.79 19.96
N GLU A 314 18.85 27.60 19.35
CA GLU A 314 18.54 28.88 18.68
C GLU A 314 17.31 28.75 17.76
N LEU A 315 17.16 27.60 17.11
CA LEU A 315 16.03 27.28 16.23
C LEU A 315 14.69 27.14 16.96
N LEU A 316 14.65 26.89 18.27
CA LEU A 316 13.42 26.81 19.06
C LEU A 316 12.97 28.22 19.48
N TRP A 317 13.93 29.09 19.76
CA TRP A 317 13.71 30.53 20.00
C TRP A 317 13.21 31.25 18.74
N SER A 318 13.69 30.88 17.55
CA SER A 318 13.19 31.46 16.29
C SER A 318 11.69 31.20 16.04
N PHE A 319 11.14 30.08 16.53
CA PHE A 319 9.69 29.83 16.47
C PHE A 319 8.90 30.70 17.47
N ILE A 320 9.54 31.12 18.57
CA ILE A 320 8.95 31.96 19.62
C ILE A 320 8.95 33.45 19.22
N ASP A 321 9.91 33.89 18.39
CA ASP A 321 10.05 35.29 17.94
C ASP A 321 8.79 35.86 17.28
N ASN A 322 7.95 35.03 16.66
CA ASN A 322 6.69 35.49 16.07
C ASN A 322 5.58 35.79 17.10
N ARG A 323 5.74 35.44 18.39
CA ARG A 323 4.72 35.61 19.45
C ARG A 323 5.33 35.97 20.82
N LEU A 324 6.23 36.95 20.82
CA LEU A 324 6.99 37.44 21.98
C LEU A 324 6.15 37.74 23.23
N GLU A 325 4.92 38.26 23.09
CA GLU A 325 4.07 38.60 24.25
C GLU A 325 3.61 37.37 25.04
N SER A 326 3.35 36.25 24.37
CA SER A 326 3.03 34.98 25.03
C SER A 326 4.27 34.35 25.67
N ALA A 327 5.45 34.56 25.07
CA ALA A 327 6.73 34.11 25.60
C ALA A 327 7.08 34.81 26.93
N LEU A 328 6.83 36.12 27.02
CA LEU A 328 7.08 36.92 28.23
C LEU A 328 6.26 36.43 29.44
N ALA A 329 4.98 36.11 29.25
CA ALA A 329 4.08 35.69 30.32
C ALA A 329 4.53 34.36 30.99
N VAL A 330 5.21 33.50 30.23
CA VAL A 330 5.73 32.23 30.72
C VAL A 330 7.17 32.37 31.23
N ALA A 331 8.00 33.19 30.57
CA ALA A 331 9.36 33.51 31.03
C ALA A 331 9.35 34.17 32.42
N LYS A 332 8.37 35.02 32.74
CA LYS A 332 8.21 35.61 34.08
C LYS A 332 7.95 34.59 35.19
N LYS A 333 7.48 33.38 34.86
CA LYS A 333 7.28 32.29 35.83
C LYS A 333 8.56 31.48 36.08
N THR A 334 9.60 31.65 35.26
CA THR A 334 10.86 30.92 35.38
C THR A 334 11.93 31.81 36.01
N ARG A 335 12.56 31.34 37.09
CA ARG A 335 13.48 32.08 37.98
C ARG A 335 14.83 32.51 37.35
N LYS A 336 14.94 32.59 36.01
CA LYS A 336 16.15 33.06 35.31
C LYS A 336 15.87 34.44 34.73
N ASP A 337 16.31 35.49 35.41
CA ASP A 337 15.94 36.89 35.13
C ASP A 337 16.42 37.43 33.77
N VAL A 338 17.44 36.83 33.16
CA VAL A 338 18.06 37.30 31.90
C VAL A 338 17.14 37.14 30.69
N ILE A 339 16.41 36.03 30.60
CA ILE A 339 15.55 35.71 29.45
C ILE A 339 14.30 36.61 29.41
N PRO A 340 13.55 36.82 30.52
CA PRO A 340 12.46 37.79 30.58
C PRO A 340 12.91 39.20 30.20
N GLN A 341 14.09 39.64 30.65
CA GLN A 341 14.62 40.96 30.32
C GLN A 341 14.89 41.10 28.83
N GLN A 342 15.50 40.09 28.18
CA GLN A 342 15.74 40.10 26.74
C GLN A 342 14.44 40.10 25.92
N ILE A 343 13.45 39.30 26.31
CA ILE A 343 12.13 39.28 25.66
C ILE A 343 11.37 40.60 25.88
N GLU A 344 11.49 41.21 27.07
CA GLU A 344 10.87 42.50 27.34
C GLU A 344 11.51 43.62 26.49
N GLN A 345 12.83 43.58 26.32
CA GLN A 345 13.55 44.51 25.45
C GLN A 345 13.16 44.31 23.99
N SER A 346 13.00 43.08 23.50
CA SER A 346 12.56 42.84 22.12
C SER A 346 11.12 43.29 21.87
N ILE A 347 10.20 43.12 22.83
CA ILE A 347 8.84 43.66 22.76
C ILE A 347 8.85 45.20 22.74
N LYS A 348 9.66 45.84 23.61
CA LYS A 348 9.81 47.30 23.63
C LYS A 348 10.34 47.83 22.29
N LEU A 349 11.29 47.12 21.68
CA LEU A 349 11.83 47.46 20.37
C LEU A 349 10.78 47.33 19.27
N ASN A 350 10.02 46.23 19.27
CA ASN A 350 8.97 46.00 18.28
C ASN A 350 7.86 47.06 18.37
N LYS A 351 7.40 47.41 19.59
CA LYS A 351 6.43 48.50 19.81
C LYS A 351 6.97 49.86 19.34
N PHE A 352 8.25 50.14 19.56
CA PHE A 352 8.89 51.37 19.07
C PHE A 352 8.97 51.39 17.53
N GLN A 353 9.36 50.28 16.90
CA GLN A 353 9.42 50.13 15.44
C GLN A 353 8.03 50.21 14.79
N GLN A 354 6.98 49.69 15.44
CA GLN A 354 5.59 49.89 15.02
C GLN A 354 5.18 51.36 15.10
N GLY A 355 5.56 52.08 16.16
CA GLY A 355 5.35 53.52 16.27
C GLY A 355 6.06 54.33 15.19
N LEU A 356 7.24 53.89 14.74
CA LEU A 356 7.96 54.49 13.61
C LEU A 356 7.28 54.24 12.25
N ASN A 357 6.62 53.09 12.07
CA ASN A 357 5.80 52.81 10.88
C ASN A 357 4.56 53.71 10.80
N LEU A 358 3.98 54.08 11.94
CA LEU A 358 2.74 54.86 12.04
C LEU A 358 2.94 56.38 12.08
N ALA A 359 4.18 56.85 12.21
CA ALA A 359 4.48 58.29 12.30
C ALA A 359 4.45 58.97 10.93
N PRO A 360 3.68 60.07 10.73
CA PRO A 360 3.72 60.87 9.52
C PRO A 360 4.89 61.88 9.55
N PRO A 361 5.61 62.12 8.44
CA PRO A 361 5.56 61.40 7.16
C PRO A 361 6.24 60.01 7.27
N PRO A 362 5.82 59.01 6.47
CA PRO A 362 6.48 57.71 6.46
C PRO A 362 7.94 57.93 6.07
N LEU A 363 8.84 57.55 6.98
CA LEU A 363 10.28 57.58 6.84
C LEU A 363 10.67 56.61 5.70
N SER A 364 10.61 57.13 4.48
CA SER A 364 10.52 56.37 3.24
C SER A 364 11.91 56.14 2.67
N LYS A 365 12.45 54.95 2.98
CA LYS A 365 13.37 54.19 2.11
C LYS A 365 13.32 52.68 2.31
N ARG A 366 12.66 52.16 3.36
CA ARG A 366 12.45 50.70 3.55
C ARG A 366 10.98 50.35 3.74
N SER A 367 10.64 49.16 3.27
CA SER A 367 9.30 48.56 3.28
C SER A 367 8.84 48.06 4.67
N SER A 368 9.73 47.90 5.66
CA SER A 368 9.33 47.66 7.05
C SER A 368 10.45 47.98 8.07
N TRP A 369 10.08 48.52 9.23
CA TRP A 369 10.97 48.72 10.39
C TRP A 369 10.99 47.53 11.36
N ILE A 370 10.06 46.58 11.22
CA ILE A 370 9.86 45.45 12.12
C ILE A 370 10.92 44.38 11.84
N GLY A 371 11.60 43.90 12.89
CA GLY A 371 12.61 42.83 12.80
C GLY A 371 14.05 43.32 12.66
N LEU A 372 14.29 44.64 12.67
CA LEU A 372 15.64 45.20 12.70
C LEU A 372 16.25 45.11 14.10
N SER A 373 17.57 44.92 14.17
CA SER A 373 18.29 45.01 15.45
C SER A 373 18.27 46.45 15.99
N VAL A 374 18.53 46.63 17.28
CA VAL A 374 18.68 47.98 17.89
C VAL A 374 19.75 48.78 17.15
N SER A 375 20.84 48.13 16.73
CA SER A 375 21.96 48.77 16.03
C SER A 375 21.57 49.20 14.62
N ASP A 376 20.88 48.34 13.86
CA ASP A 376 20.39 48.68 12.52
C ASP A 376 19.29 49.75 12.56
N THR A 377 18.46 49.74 13.61
CA THR A 377 17.44 50.78 13.83
C THR A 377 18.10 52.14 14.03
N ILE A 378 19.16 52.24 14.84
CA ILE A 378 19.92 53.47 15.04
C ILE A 378 20.59 53.93 13.74
N ILE A 379 21.27 53.02 13.02
CA ILE A 379 21.94 53.35 11.75
C ILE A 379 20.92 53.92 10.74
N ASN A 380 19.76 53.27 10.59
CA ASN A 380 18.74 53.73 9.65
C ASN A 380 18.09 55.05 10.08
N LEU A 381 17.91 55.31 11.39
CA LEU A 381 17.39 56.59 11.88
C LEU A 381 18.37 57.74 11.64
N ILE A 382 19.67 57.49 11.83
CA ILE A 382 20.73 58.50 11.57
C ILE A 382 20.83 58.78 10.06
N ALA A 383 20.75 57.75 9.22
CA ALA A 383 20.76 57.90 7.76
C ALA A 383 19.53 58.66 7.20
N LEU A 384 18.46 58.78 7.99
CA LEU A 384 17.25 59.56 7.66
C LEU A 384 17.23 60.93 8.36
N GLU A 385 18.38 61.36 8.91
CA GLU A 385 18.58 62.65 9.61
C GLU A 385 17.73 62.82 10.89
N GLN A 386 17.13 61.73 11.39
CA GLN A 386 16.32 61.72 12.63
C GLN A 386 17.20 61.47 13.86
N THR A 387 18.17 62.36 14.11
CA THR A 387 19.16 62.20 15.20
C THR A 387 18.53 62.26 16.59
N SER A 388 17.42 62.99 16.76
CA SER A 388 16.63 63.03 18.00
C SER A 388 16.06 61.66 18.37
N LYS A 389 15.39 61.00 17.42
CA LYS A 389 14.82 59.65 17.61
C LYS A 389 15.92 58.59 17.80
N ALA A 390 17.07 58.73 17.15
CA ALA A 390 18.20 57.83 17.35
C ALA A 390 18.79 57.94 18.78
N LYS A 391 18.88 59.15 19.34
CA LYS A 391 19.27 59.35 20.75
C LYS A 391 18.22 58.83 21.73
N ASP A 392 16.94 58.91 21.38
CA ASP A 392 15.88 58.32 22.20
C ASP A 392 15.99 56.78 22.26
N VAL A 393 16.34 56.12 21.15
CA VAL A 393 16.64 54.68 21.13
C VAL A 393 17.89 54.37 21.97
N GLN A 394 18.94 55.18 21.84
CA GLN A 394 20.16 55.02 22.64
C GLN A 394 19.86 55.03 24.14
N LYS A 395 19.05 55.99 24.60
CA LYS A 395 18.64 56.12 26.00
C LYS A 395 17.73 54.98 26.46
N LYS A 396 16.75 54.59 25.62
CA LYS A 396 15.77 53.54 25.96
C LYS A 396 16.35 52.13 26.04
N PHE A 397 17.42 51.86 25.28
CA PHE A 397 18.08 50.54 25.23
C PHE A 397 19.49 50.55 25.83
N GLU A 398 19.86 51.61 26.57
CA GLU A 398 21.12 51.75 27.30
C GLU A 398 22.37 51.41 26.45
N VAL A 399 22.37 51.87 25.19
CA VAL A 399 23.49 51.62 24.28
C VAL A 399 24.68 52.50 24.68
N SER A 400 25.81 51.88 25.02
CA SER A 400 27.03 52.61 25.43
C SER A 400 27.42 53.71 24.43
N ASP A 401 27.91 54.85 24.93
CA ASP A 401 28.31 55.99 24.10
C ASP A 401 29.38 55.64 23.06
N LYS A 402 30.29 54.73 23.41
CA LYS A 402 31.30 54.21 22.48
C LYS A 402 30.64 53.52 21.29
N LYS A 403 29.65 52.65 21.54
CA LYS A 403 28.92 51.92 20.49
C LYS A 403 28.06 52.87 19.65
N TYR A 404 27.42 53.85 20.26
CA TYR A 404 26.61 54.84 19.53
C TYR A 404 27.47 55.66 18.55
N ARG A 405 28.65 56.14 18.97
CA ARG A 405 29.57 56.87 18.09
C ARG A 405 30.03 56.05 16.88
N VAL A 406 30.28 54.76 17.08
CA VAL A 406 30.64 53.84 15.97
C VAL A 406 29.46 53.68 15.01
N LEU A 407 28.23 53.53 15.51
CA LEU A 407 27.03 53.43 14.66
C LEU A 407 26.77 54.73 13.88
N GLU A 408 27.05 55.90 14.47
CA GLU A 408 26.97 57.20 13.80
C GLU A 408 27.98 57.33 12.67
N GLN A 409 29.22 56.86 12.87
CA GLN A 409 30.24 56.81 11.82
C GLN A 409 29.86 55.84 10.69
N ILE A 410 29.28 54.68 11.01
CA ILE A 410 28.79 53.71 10.02
C ILE A 410 27.62 54.27 9.22
N ALA A 411 26.69 55.00 9.84
CA ALA A 411 25.55 55.60 9.17
C ALA A 411 25.95 56.73 8.21
N ASN A 412 26.99 57.51 8.57
CA ASN A 412 27.54 58.59 7.75
C ASN A 412 28.54 58.10 6.68
N ASN A 413 28.62 56.78 6.44
CA ASN A 413 29.54 56.13 5.48
C ASN A 413 31.04 56.38 5.74
N ASN A 414 31.43 56.75 6.97
CA ASN A 414 32.83 56.98 7.33
C ASN A 414 33.59 55.69 7.68
N LEU A 415 32.87 54.57 7.82
CA LEU A 415 33.41 53.22 8.00
C LEU A 415 32.63 52.27 7.07
N PRO A 416 33.29 51.40 6.28
CA PRO A 416 32.58 50.42 5.48
C PRO A 416 31.83 49.46 6.40
N LYS A 417 30.59 49.12 6.04
CA LYS A 417 29.87 48.01 6.68
C LYS A 417 30.74 46.76 6.55
N LEU A 418 31.13 46.17 7.67
CA LEU A 418 31.75 44.84 7.67
C LEU A 418 30.72 43.85 7.13
N VAL A 419 30.82 43.56 5.84
CA VAL A 419 30.12 42.45 5.20
C VAL A 419 30.78 41.20 5.75
N ILE A 420 30.16 40.58 6.76
CA ILE A 420 30.48 39.20 7.09
C ILE A 420 30.03 38.41 5.87
N GLN A 421 31.00 37.92 5.08
CA GLN A 421 30.71 36.94 4.03
C GLN A 421 30.00 35.78 4.72
N ALA A 422 28.75 35.54 4.30
CA ALA A 422 28.04 34.33 4.69
C ALA A 422 28.95 33.15 4.34
N VAL A 423 29.37 32.41 5.37
CA VAL A 423 30.03 31.12 5.18
C VAL A 423 29.01 30.28 4.43
N GLN A 424 29.32 29.99 3.16
CA GLN A 424 28.64 28.93 2.44
C GLN A 424 29.03 27.61 3.13
N SER A 425 28.09 27.06 3.89
CA SER A 425 28.08 25.66 4.31
C SER A 425 26.65 25.19 4.45
#